data_AF-A0A8S4ED53-F1
#
_entry.id   AF-A0A8S4ED53-F1
#
_cell.length_a   1.000
_cell.length_b   1.000
_cell.length_c   1.000
_cell.angle_alpha   90.00
_cell.angle_beta   90.00
_cell.angle_gamma   90.00
#
_symmetry.space_group_name_H-M   'P 1'
#
loop_
_entity.id
_entity.type
_entity.pdbx_description
1 polymer ?
#
loop_
_entity_poly.entity_id
_entity_poly.type
_entity_poly.pdbx_seq_one_letter_code
_entity_poly.pdbx_strand_id
1 'polypeptide(L)'
;MYHQLSRATGRLVAATNLQSPLFPVAPLALQRVEAPIQYTTSHLSTVTEAACSTGSRRMVPGTNIPYPPVPENVRKQQETFQKDNDQPVFLKGGAFDSILYRLTMALCVVGIIGVADTVYGHAFPKKA
;
A
#
# COMPACT_ATOMS: atom_id res chain seq x y z
N MET A 1 1.05 31.68 -16.74
CA MET A 1 0.50 31.69 -15.37
C MET A 1 1.41 30.85 -14.49
N TYR A 2 2.17 31.46 -13.58
CA TYR A 2 3.07 30.74 -12.69
C TYR A 2 2.40 30.65 -11.31
N HIS A 3 2.22 29.44 -10.80
CA HIS A 3 1.69 29.23 -9.46
C HIS A 3 2.73 29.70 -8.43
N GLN A 4 2.35 30.66 -7.59
CA GLN A 4 3.25 31.21 -6.58
C GLN A 4 3.20 30.32 -5.33
N LEU A 5 4.32 29.66 -5.03
CA LEU A 5 4.48 28.82 -3.84
C LEU A 5 5.04 29.67 -2.69
N SER A 6 4.47 29.51 -1.49
CA SER A 6 5.03 30.12 -0.28
C SER A 6 6.38 29.48 0.02
N ARG A 7 7.45 30.28 0.09
CA ARG A 7 8.81 29.75 0.33
C ARG A 7 9.00 29.18 1.74
N ALA A 8 8.19 29.62 2.70
CA ALA A 8 8.28 29.17 4.10
C ALA A 8 7.51 27.86 4.35
N THR A 9 6.39 27.64 3.64
CA THR A 9 5.48 26.52 3.93
C THR A 9 5.32 25.54 2.76
N GLY A 10 5.86 25.85 1.59
CA GLY A 10 5.73 25.03 0.37
C GLY A 10 4.30 24.90 -0.16
N ARG A 11 3.31 25.51 0.51
CA ARG A 11 1.91 25.50 0.08
C ARG A 11 1.72 26.54 -1.03
N LEU A 12 0.91 26.17 -2.02
CA LEU A 12 0.42 27.08 -3.06
C LEU A 12 -0.29 28.25 -2.38
N VAL A 13 0.18 29.47 -2.63
CA VAL A 13 -0.55 30.67 -2.23
C VAL A 13 -1.80 30.69 -3.10
N ALA A 14 -2.98 30.63 -2.47
CA ALA A 14 -4.24 30.73 -3.18
C ALA A 14 -4.22 32.03 -3.99
N ALA A 15 -4.12 31.92 -5.31
CA ALA A 15 -4.13 33.06 -6.19
C ALA A 15 -5.54 33.63 -6.18
N THR A 16 -5.80 34.60 -5.31
CA THR A 16 -7.04 35.40 -5.33
C THR A 16 -7.14 36.29 -6.58
N ASN A 17 -6.17 36.21 -7.50
CA ASN A 17 -6.09 37.01 -8.72
C ASN A 17 -6.60 36.31 -10.00
N LEU A 18 -7.36 35.22 -9.87
CA LEU A 18 -8.07 34.65 -11.04
C LEU A 18 -9.46 35.25 -11.29
N GLN A 19 -9.77 36.40 -10.69
CA GLN A 19 -11.04 37.12 -10.86
C GLN A 19 -10.89 38.60 -11.25
N SER A 20 -9.88 38.95 -12.04
CA SER A 20 -9.92 40.19 -12.83
C SER A 20 -10.06 39.83 -14.31
N PRO A 21 -11.20 40.15 -14.97
CA PRO A 21 -11.29 40.01 -16.41
C PRO A 21 -10.31 40.99 -17.06
N LEU A 22 -9.56 40.50 -18.05
CA LEU A 22 -8.51 41.21 -18.79
C LEU A 22 -9.00 42.42 -19.63
N PHE A 23 -10.24 42.90 -19.43
CA PHE A 23 -10.76 44.13 -20.03
C PHE A 23 -11.79 44.77 -19.09
N PRO A 24 -11.77 46.10 -18.85
CA PRO A 24 -13.00 46.76 -18.45
C PRO A 24 -13.93 46.78 -19.67
N VAL A 25 -14.82 45.80 -19.77
CA VAL A 25 -15.98 45.90 -20.68
C VAL A 25 -16.82 47.06 -20.15
N ALA A 26 -16.91 48.14 -20.92
CA ALA A 26 -17.81 49.25 -20.61
C ALA A 26 -19.23 48.69 -20.39
N PRO A 27 -19.94 49.07 -19.32
CA PRO A 27 -21.28 48.53 -19.09
C PRO A 27 -22.23 49.07 -20.16
N LEU A 28 -22.55 48.23 -21.16
CA LEU A 28 -23.73 48.40 -21.98
C LEU A 28 -24.95 48.15 -21.09
N ALA A 29 -25.70 49.23 -20.82
CA ALA A 29 -26.88 49.20 -19.97
C ALA A 29 -28.03 48.45 -20.65
N LEU A 30 -28.02 47.11 -20.62
CA LEU A 30 -29.24 46.28 -20.65
C LEU A 30 -28.99 44.76 -20.49
N GLN A 31 -27.80 44.33 -20.07
CA GLN A 31 -27.54 42.90 -19.91
C GLN A 31 -27.97 42.43 -18.53
N ARG A 32 -29.10 41.72 -18.49
CA ARG A 32 -29.63 41.00 -17.32
C ARG A 32 -28.46 40.24 -16.68
N VAL A 33 -28.10 40.63 -15.45
CA VAL A 33 -27.05 39.97 -14.67
C VAL A 33 -27.53 38.55 -14.35
N GLU A 34 -27.14 37.58 -15.15
CA GLU A 34 -27.13 36.19 -14.71
C GLU A 34 -25.94 36.02 -13.78
N ALA A 35 -26.22 35.58 -12.55
CA ALA A 35 -25.19 35.38 -11.54
C ALA A 35 -24.13 34.40 -12.09
N PRO A 36 -22.83 34.70 -11.94
CA PRO A 36 -21.78 33.79 -12.38
C PRO A 36 -21.94 32.45 -11.65
N ILE A 37 -21.96 31.35 -12.41
CA ILE A 37 -21.99 30.00 -11.85
C ILE A 37 -20.74 29.85 -10.96
N GLN A 38 -20.94 29.90 -9.64
CA GLN A 38 -19.88 29.65 -8.68
C GLN A 38 -19.58 28.15 -8.69
N TYR A 39 -18.45 27.76 -9.27
CA TYR A 39 -17.90 26.43 -9.10
C TYR A 39 -17.42 26.29 -7.65
N THR A 40 -18.34 25.92 -6.76
CA THR A 40 -17.99 25.63 -5.37
C THR A 40 -17.03 24.44 -5.34
N THR A 41 -15.89 24.63 -4.70
CA THR A 41 -14.84 23.63 -4.55
C THR A 41 -15.26 22.46 -3.65
N SER A 42 -16.52 22.43 -3.18
CA SER A 42 -17.09 21.37 -2.34
C SER A 42 -17.09 19.98 -2.99
N HIS A 43 -16.96 19.88 -4.32
CA HIS A 43 -16.90 18.61 -5.03
C HIS A 43 -15.47 18.15 -5.36
N LEU A 44 -14.46 19.00 -5.11
CA LEU A 44 -13.06 18.63 -5.27
C LEU A 44 -12.59 17.96 -3.97
N SER A 45 -12.90 16.66 -3.85
CA SER A 45 -12.38 15.69 -2.86
C SER A 45 -11.76 16.35 -1.63
N THR A 46 -12.61 16.82 -0.71
CA THR A 46 -12.15 17.19 0.61
C THR A 46 -11.68 15.91 1.29
N VAL A 47 -10.36 15.79 1.44
CA VAL A 47 -9.73 15.10 2.56
C VAL A 47 -10.66 15.30 3.77
N THR A 48 -11.31 14.23 4.24
CA THR A 48 -12.06 14.29 5.48
C THR A 48 -11.08 14.72 6.56
N GLU A 49 -11.36 15.83 7.26
CA GLU A 49 -10.47 16.40 8.27
C GLU A 49 -10.16 15.42 9.41
N ALA A 50 -10.98 14.37 9.58
CA ALA A 50 -10.71 13.23 10.46
C ALA A 50 -9.46 12.41 10.06
N ALA A 51 -8.91 12.59 8.85
CA ALA A 51 -7.68 11.93 8.39
C ALA A 51 -6.40 12.59 8.91
N CYS A 52 -6.48 13.78 9.53
CA CYS A 52 -5.33 14.50 10.06
C CYS A 52 -4.92 13.98 11.46
N SER A 53 -4.41 12.76 11.53
CA SER A 53 -3.62 12.34 12.69
C SER A 53 -2.20 12.92 12.58
N THR A 54 -1.68 13.50 13.66
CA THR A 54 -0.41 14.23 13.81
C THR A 54 0.87 13.37 13.64
N GLY A 55 0.99 12.61 12.55
CA GLY A 55 2.16 11.79 12.25
C GLY A 55 2.66 12.01 10.81
N SER A 56 3.98 11.92 10.61
CA SER A 56 4.59 11.91 9.27
C SER A 56 4.10 10.68 8.50
N ARG A 57 3.09 10.84 7.63
CA ARG A 57 2.61 9.75 6.75
C ARG A 57 3.38 9.81 5.43
N ARG A 58 3.85 8.64 4.99
CA ARG A 58 4.31 8.47 3.61
C ARG A 58 3.09 8.66 2.69
N MET A 59 3.22 9.53 1.71
CA MET A 59 2.23 9.73 0.65
C MET A 59 2.45 8.70 -0.45
N VAL A 60 1.38 8.33 -1.15
CA VAL A 60 1.51 7.54 -2.38
C VAL A 60 2.28 8.39 -3.41
N PRO A 61 3.38 7.88 -3.99
CA PRO A 61 4.22 8.65 -4.92
C PRO A 61 3.40 9.30 -6.04
N GLY A 62 3.63 10.59 -6.30
CA GLY A 62 2.91 11.35 -7.34
C GLY A 62 1.49 11.80 -6.98
N THR A 63 1.05 11.61 -5.74
CA THR A 63 -0.29 12.03 -5.27
C THR A 63 -0.23 12.75 -3.93
N ASN A 64 -1.31 13.45 -3.57
CA ASN A 64 -1.51 14.03 -2.23
C ASN A 64 -2.28 13.09 -1.28
N ILE A 65 -2.33 11.79 -1.60
CA ILE A 65 -3.14 10.81 -0.88
C ILE A 65 -2.24 10.03 0.09
N PRO A 66 -2.57 9.97 1.40
CA PRO A 66 -1.81 9.16 2.34
C PRO A 66 -2.08 7.66 2.09
N TYR A 67 -1.10 6.80 2.35
CA TYR A 67 -1.36 5.35 2.36
C TYR A 67 -2.46 5.01 3.39
N PRO A 68 -3.41 4.13 3.04
CA PRO A 68 -4.38 3.64 4.02
C PRO A 68 -3.65 2.92 5.17
N PRO A 69 -4.14 3.03 6.41
CA PRO A 69 -3.52 2.35 7.54
C PRO A 69 -3.58 0.82 7.34
N VAL A 70 -2.44 0.16 7.55
CA VAL A 70 -2.35 -1.30 7.55
C VAL A 70 -3.08 -1.83 8.79
N PRO A 71 -3.92 -2.88 8.67
CA PRO A 71 -4.61 -3.43 9.82
C PRO A 71 -3.61 -4.06 10.81
N GLU A 72 -3.92 -3.98 12.10
CA GLU A 72 -2.99 -4.33 13.19
C GLU A 72 -2.48 -5.78 13.14
N ASN A 73 -3.31 -6.72 12.67
CA ASN A 73 -2.91 -8.11 12.46
C ASN A 73 -1.80 -8.25 11.42
N VAL A 74 -1.90 -7.50 10.31
CA VAL A 74 -0.88 -7.51 9.25
C VAL A 74 0.38 -6.83 9.74
N ARG A 75 0.29 -5.74 10.53
CA ARG A 75 1.48 -5.10 11.11
C ARG A 75 2.26 -6.04 12.02
N LYS A 76 1.59 -6.80 12.89
CA LYS A 76 2.22 -7.82 13.75
C LYS A 76 2.91 -8.92 12.93
N GLN A 77 2.29 -9.36 11.83
CA GLN A 77 2.91 -10.33 10.93
C GLN A 77 4.14 -9.74 10.23
N GLN A 78 4.05 -8.51 9.72
CA GLN A 78 5.17 -7.81 9.11
C GLN A 78 6.34 -7.69 10.08
N GLU A 79 6.10 -7.28 11.32
CA GLU A 79 7.13 -7.23 12.37
C GLU A 79 7.80 -8.60 12.58
N THR A 80 7.00 -9.67 12.65
CA THR A 80 7.52 -11.04 12.84
C THR A 80 8.38 -11.49 11.65
N PHE A 81 7.89 -11.30 10.43
CA PHE A 81 8.54 -11.79 9.20
C PHE A 81 9.66 -10.87 8.68
N GLN A 82 9.71 -9.61 9.10
CA GLN A 82 10.76 -8.66 8.74
C GLN A 82 11.83 -8.51 9.83
N LYS A 83 11.71 -9.19 10.98
CA LYS A 83 12.74 -9.18 12.02
C LYS A 83 14.05 -9.77 11.50
N ASP A 84 15.16 -9.06 11.65
CA ASP A 84 16.50 -9.50 11.24
C ASP A 84 17.07 -10.51 12.26
N ASN A 85 16.72 -11.79 12.08
CA ASN A 85 17.12 -12.90 12.96
C ASN A 85 17.93 -14.01 12.25
N ASP A 86 18.39 -13.77 11.04
CA ASP A 86 19.06 -14.77 10.16
C ASP A 86 18.27 -16.09 9.94
N GLN A 87 17.00 -16.11 10.33
CA GLN A 87 16.15 -17.29 10.24
C GLN A 87 15.49 -17.36 8.87
N PRO A 88 15.51 -18.52 8.20
CA PRO A 88 14.87 -18.68 6.90
C PRO A 88 13.36 -18.54 7.02
N VAL A 89 12.72 -18.06 5.95
CA VAL A 89 11.28 -17.71 5.92
C VAL A 89 10.37 -18.86 6.35
N PHE A 90 10.72 -20.11 6.04
CA PHE A 90 9.92 -21.30 6.35
C PHE A 90 9.99 -21.77 7.81
N LEU A 91 10.86 -21.16 8.64
CA LEU A 91 10.88 -21.42 10.10
C LEU A 91 10.42 -20.18 10.89
N LYS A 92 10.23 -19.05 10.22
CA LYS A 92 10.08 -17.73 10.85
C LYS A 92 8.75 -17.54 11.59
N GLY A 93 7.74 -18.37 11.32
CA GLY A 93 6.47 -18.39 12.04
C GLY A 93 6.53 -19.07 13.40
N GLY A 94 7.65 -19.72 13.75
CA GLY A 94 7.97 -20.16 15.11
C GLY A 94 8.17 -21.66 15.28
N ALA A 95 7.91 -22.16 16.49
CA ALA A 95 8.18 -23.56 16.85
C ALA A 95 7.34 -24.57 16.07
N PHE A 96 6.10 -24.21 15.71
CA PHE A 96 5.21 -25.08 14.95
C PHE A 96 5.77 -25.36 13.55
N ASP A 97 6.30 -24.34 12.86
CA ASP A 97 6.96 -24.49 11.56
C ASP A 97 8.13 -25.47 11.62
N SER A 98 8.89 -25.44 12.72
CA SER A 98 10.02 -26.35 12.92
C SER A 98 9.59 -27.80 13.10
N ILE A 99 8.51 -28.04 13.87
CA ILE A 99 7.94 -29.38 14.04
C ILE A 99 7.39 -29.89 12.71
N LEU A 100 6.63 -29.06 12.01
CA LEU A 100 6.01 -29.40 10.74
C LEU A 100 7.07 -29.75 9.69
N TYR A 101 8.10 -28.92 9.54
CA TYR A 101 9.22 -29.15 8.63
C TYR A 101 9.92 -30.50 8.92
N ARG A 102 10.24 -30.77 10.19
CA ARG A 102 10.93 -32.01 10.59
C ARG A 102 10.06 -33.24 10.35
N LEU A 103 8.77 -33.15 10.64
CA LEU A 103 7.82 -34.23 10.40
C LEU A 103 7.71 -34.53 8.90
N THR A 104 7.51 -33.51 8.07
CA THR A 104 7.45 -33.69 6.61
C THR A 104 8.74 -34.30 6.07
N MET A 105 9.91 -33.82 6.50
CA MET A 105 11.19 -34.40 6.09
C MET A 105 11.32 -35.87 6.50
N ALA A 106 10.92 -36.22 7.71
CA ALA A 106 10.94 -37.61 8.17
C ALA A 106 10.05 -38.51 7.31
N LEU A 107 8.82 -38.06 7.00
CA LEU A 107 7.90 -38.79 6.14
C LEU A 107 8.45 -38.97 4.72
N CYS A 108 9.07 -37.93 4.15
CA CYS A 108 9.71 -38.03 2.83
C CYS A 108 10.84 -39.05 2.82
N VAL A 109 11.71 -39.05 3.84
CA VAL A 109 12.82 -40.02 3.94
C VAL A 109 12.30 -41.45 4.09
N VAL A 110 11.30 -41.67 4.96
CA VAL A 110 10.67 -42.99 5.12
C VAL A 110 10.02 -43.45 3.82
N GLY A 111 9.32 -42.54 3.11
CA GLY A 111 8.73 -42.82 1.81
C GLY A 111 9.77 -43.25 0.77
N ILE A 112 10.90 -42.54 0.68
CA ILE A 112 12.00 -42.89 -0.24
C ILE A 112 12.58 -44.27 0.10
N ILE A 113 12.76 -44.59 1.38
CA ILE A 113 13.26 -45.90 1.82
C ILE A 113 12.26 -47.01 1.42
N GLY A 114 10.97 -46.81 1.66
CA GLY A 114 9.94 -47.77 1.26
C GLY A 114 9.85 -47.97 -0.25
N VAL A 115 10.00 -46.90 -1.05
CA VAL A 115 10.10 -47.00 -2.50
C VAL A 115 11.35 -47.77 -2.92
N ALA A 116 12.50 -47.52 -2.28
CA ALA A 116 13.73 -48.25 -2.59
C ALA A 116 13.61 -49.75 -2.27
N ASP A 117 13.04 -50.12 -1.12
CA ASP A 117 12.82 -51.52 -0.72
C ASP A 117 11.86 -52.24 -1.67
N THR A 118 10.73 -51.59 -2.01
CA THR A 118 9.78 -52.14 -2.97
C THR A 118 10.40 -52.32 -4.35
N VAL A 119 11.13 -51.33 -4.87
CA VAL A 119 11.82 -51.45 -6.16
C VAL A 119 12.85 -52.56 -6.11
N TYR A 120 13.67 -52.65 -5.06
CA TYR A 120 14.68 -53.70 -4.92
C TYR A 120 14.06 -55.10 -4.89
N GLY A 121 12.99 -55.27 -4.11
CA GLY A 121 12.27 -56.54 -4.00
C GLY A 121 11.60 -57.00 -5.31
N HIS A 122 11.27 -56.08 -6.21
CA HIS A 122 10.71 -56.40 -7.54
C HIS A 122 11.78 -56.47 -8.64
N ALA A 123 12.90 -55.77 -8.48
CA ALA A 123 13.98 -55.74 -9.46
C ALA A 123 14.81 -57.03 -9.48
N PHE A 124 14.95 -57.70 -8.33
CA PHE A 124 15.75 -58.92 -8.22
C PHE A 124 14.87 -60.13 -7.87
N PRO A 125 15.00 -61.25 -8.60
CA PRO A 125 14.26 -62.47 -8.28
C PRO A 125 14.74 -63.04 -6.94
N LYS A 126 13.80 -63.34 -6.05
CA LYS A 126 14.10 -64.08 -4.82
C LYS A 126 14.40 -65.52 -5.19
N LYS A 127 15.53 -66.07 -4.74
CA LYS A 127 15.82 -67.50 -4.92
C LYS A 127 14.76 -68.31 -4.17
N ALA A 128 14.11 -69.23 -4.89
CA ALA A 128 13.18 -70.22 -4.36
C ALA A 128 13.91 -71.29 -3.53
#